data_AF-A0A920AN94-F1
#
_entry.id   AF-A0A920AN94-F1
#
_cell.length_a   1.000
_cell.length_b   1.000
_cell.length_c   1.000
_cell.angle_alpha   90.00
_cell.angle_beta   90.00
_cell.angle_gamma   90.00
#
_symmetry.space_group_name_H-M   'P 1'
#
loop_
_entity.id
_entity.type
_entity.pdbx_description
1 polymer ?
#
loop_
_entity_poly.entity_id
_entity_poly.type
_entity_poly.pdbx_seq_one_letter_code
_entity_poly.pdbx_strand_id
1 'polypeptide(L)'
;MTENHHYDKRHWQFVFESLEELNHFFSQYDTKILISSSDILHTLEEIQKQYTIKTIYSHQETGLACTYARDQEVAGFCSSLSIDWKEFTNNGVFRGLSNRKIGVKNGISLCQNPYKNGKQQRIHLCLLQQLMR
;
A
#
# COMPACT_ATOMS: atom_id res chain seq x y z
N MET A 1 -9.46 9.15 6.16
CA MET A 1 -10.38 8.15 5.55
C MET A 1 -11.36 7.53 6.55
N THR A 2 -11.55 8.11 7.75
CA THR A 2 -12.45 7.58 8.80
C THR A 2 -13.93 7.86 8.57
N GLU A 3 -14.27 8.83 7.72
CA GLU A 3 -15.66 9.14 7.31
C GLU A 3 -16.02 8.52 5.95
N ASN A 4 -15.36 7.42 5.59
CA ASN A 4 -15.74 6.70 4.38
C ASN A 4 -16.82 5.67 4.71
N HIS A 5 -18.02 5.88 4.16
CA HIS A 5 -19.18 4.98 4.28
C HIS A 5 -18.85 3.50 4.01
N HIS A 6 -17.82 3.22 3.21
CA HIS A 6 -17.38 1.86 2.90
C HIS A 6 -16.76 1.10 4.08
N TYR A 7 -16.40 1.76 5.19
CA TYR A 7 -15.73 1.14 6.32
C TYR A 7 -16.41 1.47 7.66
N ASP A 8 -16.70 0.43 8.44
CA ASP A 8 -17.20 0.55 9.82
C ASP A 8 -16.04 0.63 10.82
N LYS A 9 -16.32 1.12 12.04
CA LYS A 9 -15.35 1.18 13.14
C LYS A 9 -14.68 -0.18 13.40
N ARG A 10 -15.43 -1.28 13.33
CA ARG A 10 -14.90 -2.64 13.55
C ARG A 10 -13.87 -3.05 12.49
N HIS A 11 -14.03 -2.60 11.25
CA HIS A 11 -13.06 -2.88 10.20
C HIS A 11 -11.70 -2.25 10.52
N TRP A 12 -11.72 -0.99 10.95
CA TRP A 12 -10.51 -0.28 11.36
C TRP A 12 -9.88 -0.84 12.63
N GLN A 13 -10.68 -1.27 13.60
CA GLN A 13 -10.18 -1.97 14.79
C GLN A 13 -9.44 -3.25 14.40
N PHE A 14 -10.02 -4.08 13.53
CA PHE A 14 -9.37 -5.29 13.04
C PHE A 14 -8.02 -5.00 12.34
N VAL A 15 -7.98 -3.98 11.48
CA VAL A 15 -6.74 -3.59 10.78
C VAL A 15 -5.67 -3.15 11.78
N PHE A 16 -6.04 -2.32 12.76
CA PHE A 16 -5.12 -1.82 13.77
C PHE A 16 -4.56 -2.95 14.64
N GLU A 17 -5.44 -3.80 15.19
CA GLU A 17 -5.04 -4.96 16.01
C GLU A 17 -4.12 -5.91 15.22
N SER A 18 -4.41 -6.14 13.93
CA SER A 18 -3.54 -6.94 13.06
C SER A 18 -2.15 -6.32 12.87
N LEU A 19 -2.06 -4.98 12.74
CA LEU A 19 -0.78 -4.29 12.63
C LEU A 19 0.02 -4.32 13.94
N GLU A 20 -0.66 -4.23 15.08
CA GLU A 20 -0.02 -4.40 16.40
C GLU A 20 0.52 -5.81 16.58
N GLU A 21 -0.25 -6.84 16.20
CA GLU A 21 0.21 -8.23 16.23
C GLU A 21 1.41 -8.45 15.30
N LEU A 22 1.40 -7.88 14.09
CA LEU A 22 2.55 -7.92 13.18
C LEU A 22 3.78 -7.24 13.78
N ASN A 23 3.62 -6.09 14.44
CA ASN A 23 4.72 -5.42 15.13
C ASN A 23 5.28 -6.28 16.27
N HIS A 24 4.43 -6.97 17.02
CA HIS A 24 4.88 -7.93 18.04
C HIS A 24 5.67 -9.08 17.42
N PHE A 25 5.19 -9.65 16.30
CA PHE A 25 5.92 -10.68 15.57
C PHE A 25 7.27 -10.19 15.04
N PHE A 26 7.36 -8.96 14.54
CA PHE A 26 8.57 -8.41 13.95
C PHE A 26 9.62 -7.94 14.97
N SER A 27 9.28 -7.83 16.26
CA SER A 27 10.24 -7.39 17.29
C SER A 27 11.47 -8.29 17.40
N GLN A 28 11.36 -9.57 16.99
CA GLN A 28 12.47 -10.52 16.95
C GLN A 28 13.49 -10.23 15.83
N TYR A 29 13.14 -9.40 14.84
CA TYR A 29 13.97 -9.10 13.67
C TYR A 29 14.55 -7.68 13.69
N ASP A 30 14.53 -7.01 14.86
CA ASP A 30 14.97 -5.61 15.05
C ASP A 30 14.34 -4.66 14.02
N THR A 31 13.04 -4.84 13.80
CA THR A 31 12.28 -4.04 12.84
C THR A 31 10.87 -3.79 13.32
N LYS A 32 10.23 -2.79 12.74
CA LYS A 32 8.87 -2.39 13.07
C LYS A 32 8.16 -1.82 11.86
N ILE A 33 6.84 -1.93 11.88
CA ILE A 33 5.92 -1.24 10.99
C ILE A 33 5.62 0.12 11.63
N LEU A 34 5.95 1.18 10.90
CA LEU A 34 5.55 2.54 11.24
C LEU A 34 4.07 2.74 10.89
N ILE A 35 3.25 3.12 11.88
CA ILE A 35 1.83 3.43 11.69
C ILE A 35 1.67 4.95 11.80
N SER A 36 1.08 5.59 10.79
CA SER A 36 0.84 7.05 10.75
C SER A 36 -0.64 7.35 10.69
N SER A 37 -1.09 8.30 11.51
CA SER A 37 -2.46 8.80 11.52
C SER A 37 -2.71 9.92 10.49
N SER A 38 -1.66 10.42 9.87
CA SER A 38 -1.73 11.54 8.92
C SER A 38 -2.05 11.08 7.50
N ASP A 39 -2.34 12.04 6.62
CA ASP A 39 -2.41 11.75 5.19
C ASP A 39 -1.08 11.18 4.65
N ILE A 40 -1.16 10.38 3.59
CA ILE A 40 0.01 9.72 3.02
C ILE A 40 1.03 10.73 2.50
N LEU A 41 0.59 11.80 1.82
CA LEU A 41 1.51 12.80 1.29
C LEU A 41 2.24 13.51 2.41
N HIS A 42 1.51 13.95 3.44
CA HIS A 42 2.12 14.58 4.60
C HIS A 42 3.12 13.64 5.30
N THR A 43 2.78 12.36 5.43
CA THR A 43 3.70 11.38 6.03
C THR A 43 4.96 11.20 5.18
N LEU A 44 4.83 11.13 3.84
CA LEU A 44 5.98 11.03 2.94
C LEU A 44 6.85 12.30 3.00
N GLU A 45 6.25 13.48 3.12
CA GLU A 45 6.97 14.74 3.31
C GLU A 45 7.76 14.75 4.62
N GLU A 46 7.16 14.32 5.74
CA GLU A 46 7.86 14.24 7.03
C GLU A 46 9.03 13.24 6.98
N ILE A 47 8.84 12.10 6.32
CA ILE A 47 9.93 11.14 6.10
C ILE A 47 11.02 11.78 5.23
N GLN A 48 10.65 12.48 4.16
CA GLN A 48 11.60 13.12 3.24
C GLN A 48 12.46 14.20 3.93
N LYS A 49 11.94 14.86 4.96
CA LYS A 49 12.71 15.82 5.79
C LYS A 49 13.83 15.17 6.57
N GLN A 50 13.68 13.91 6.95
CA GLN A 50 14.66 13.18 7.76
C GLN A 50 15.53 12.22 6.93
N TYR A 51 14.99 11.73 5.82
CA TYR A 51 15.60 10.71 4.97
C TYR A 51 15.38 11.04 3.49
N THR A 52 16.36 10.78 2.64
CA THR A 52 16.14 10.85 1.19
C THR A 52 15.47 9.57 0.70
N ILE A 53 14.19 9.66 0.35
CA ILE A 53 13.45 8.56 -0.27
C ILE A 53 13.93 8.41 -1.71
N LYS A 54 14.48 7.24 -2.06
CA LYS A 54 14.88 6.92 -3.43
C LYS A 54 13.83 6.10 -4.18
N THR A 55 13.17 5.20 -3.47
CA THR A 55 12.26 4.23 -4.06
C THR A 55 11.14 3.93 -3.08
N ILE A 56 9.91 3.88 -3.57
CA ILE A 56 8.73 3.44 -2.82
C ILE A 56 8.26 2.14 -3.44
N TYR A 57 7.86 1.18 -2.59
CA TYR A 57 7.30 -0.09 -3.01
C TYR A 57 5.91 -0.22 -2.41
N SER A 58 4.93 -0.57 -3.24
CA SER A 58 3.56 -0.81 -2.79
C SER A 58 2.88 -1.87 -3.64
N HIS A 59 1.73 -2.32 -3.15
CA HIS A 59 0.78 -3.04 -3.96
C HIS A 59 -0.18 -2.07 -4.66
N GLN A 60 -0.61 -2.43 -5.87
CA GLN A 60 -1.68 -1.72 -6.55
C GLN A 60 -3.00 -1.96 -5.82
N GLU A 61 -3.67 -0.88 -5.43
CA GLU A 61 -5.03 -0.94 -4.90
C GLU A 61 -6.05 -0.98 -6.05
N THR A 62 -7.07 -1.82 -5.99
CA THR A 62 -8.06 -1.94 -7.08
C THR A 62 -9.50 -1.73 -6.62
N GLY A 63 -9.68 -1.09 -5.46
CA GLY A 63 -10.97 -0.86 -4.83
C GLY A 63 -11.65 0.46 -5.19
N LEU A 64 -11.38 1.51 -4.42
CA LEU A 64 -12.24 2.69 -4.35
C LEU A 64 -11.74 3.87 -5.18
N ALA A 65 -12.66 4.73 -5.63
CA ALA A 65 -12.32 5.96 -6.32
C ALA A 65 -11.45 6.89 -5.45
N CYS A 66 -11.72 6.96 -4.14
CA CYS A 66 -10.93 7.76 -3.21
C CYS A 66 -9.49 7.25 -3.06
N THR A 67 -9.27 5.93 -3.04
CA THR A 67 -7.93 5.37 -2.99
C THR A 67 -7.21 5.59 -4.31
N TYR A 68 -7.92 5.51 -5.44
CA TYR A 68 -7.36 5.82 -6.75
C TYR A 68 -6.97 7.29 -6.93
N ALA A 69 -7.75 8.24 -6.39
CA ALA A 69 -7.39 9.67 -6.40
C ALA A 69 -6.11 9.92 -5.59
N ARG A 70 -6.04 9.36 -4.39
CA ARG A 70 -4.84 9.41 -3.54
C ARG A 70 -3.61 8.81 -4.24
N ASP A 71 -3.76 7.66 -4.91
CA ASP A 71 -2.65 7.03 -5.64
C ASP A 71 -2.13 7.95 -6.77
N GLN A 72 -3.00 8.70 -7.45
CA GLN A 72 -2.58 9.69 -8.45
C GLN A 72 -1.80 10.86 -7.83
N GLU A 73 -2.22 11.33 -6.66
CA GLU A 73 -1.51 12.37 -5.91
C GLU A 73 -0.11 11.89 -5.48
N VAL A 74 0.01 10.66 -4.99
CA VAL A 74 1.29 10.03 -4.65
C VAL A 74 2.17 9.85 -5.90
N ALA A 75 1.61 9.48 -7.04
CA ALA A 75 2.35 9.43 -8.31
C ALA A 75 2.96 10.79 -8.66
N GLY A 76 2.17 11.86 -8.54
CA GLY A 76 2.61 13.24 -8.77
C GLY A 76 3.75 13.64 -7.84
N PHE A 77 3.61 13.34 -6.54
CA PHE A 77 4.65 13.58 -5.54
C PHE A 77 5.95 12.85 -5.91
N CYS A 78 5.87 11.55 -6.21
CA CYS A 78 7.04 10.76 -6.58
C CYS A 78 7.72 11.30 -7.83
N SER A 79 6.94 11.64 -8.86
CA SER A 79 7.47 12.22 -10.09
C SER A 79 8.19 13.56 -9.85
N SER A 80 7.62 14.43 -9.00
CA SER A 80 8.20 15.75 -8.70
C SER A 80 9.55 15.67 -7.98
N LEU A 81 9.76 14.62 -7.19
CA LEU A 81 10.96 14.40 -6.39
C LEU A 81 11.90 13.34 -7.00
N SER A 82 11.61 12.86 -8.21
CA SER A 82 12.36 11.78 -8.87
C SER A 82 12.48 10.50 -8.02
N ILE A 83 11.43 10.18 -7.27
CA ILE A 83 11.31 8.96 -6.48
C ILE A 83 10.82 7.84 -7.41
N ASP A 84 11.53 6.71 -7.42
CA ASP A 84 11.14 5.52 -8.17
C ASP A 84 9.99 4.79 -7.46
N TRP A 85 8.75 4.96 -7.91
CA TRP A 85 7.60 4.27 -7.32
C TRP A 85 7.29 2.98 -8.08
N LYS A 86 7.43 1.85 -7.38
CA LYS A 86 7.19 0.50 -7.91
C LYS A 86 5.94 -0.10 -7.29
N GLU A 87 4.93 -0.27 -8.13
CA GLU A 87 3.69 -0.92 -7.73
C GLU A 87 3.60 -2.34 -8.28
N PHE A 88 3.14 -3.28 -7.45
CA PHE A 88 2.95 -4.68 -7.83
C PHE A 88 1.49 -5.08 -7.72
N THR A 89 1.01 -5.83 -8.71
CA THR A 89 -0.31 -6.46 -8.63
C THR A 89 -0.35 -7.45 -7.47
N ASN A 90 -1.32 -7.29 -6.57
CA ASN A 90 -1.49 -8.13 -5.38
C ASN A 90 -2.50 -9.26 -5.56
N ASN A 91 -3.51 -9.04 -6.40
CA ASN A 91 -4.64 -9.94 -6.56
C ASN A 91 -4.90 -10.25 -8.05
N GLY A 92 -5.90 -11.07 -8.34
CA GLY A 92 -6.30 -11.37 -9.73
C GLY A 92 -7.04 -10.23 -10.44
N VAL A 93 -7.05 -9.01 -9.89
CA VAL A 93 -7.74 -7.85 -10.44
C VAL A 93 -6.71 -6.91 -11.08
N PHE A 94 -6.92 -6.59 -12.36
CA PHE A 94 -5.98 -5.80 -13.15
C PHE A 94 -6.68 -4.52 -13.63
N ARG A 95 -6.04 -3.37 -13.40
CA ARG A 95 -6.54 -2.06 -13.86
C ARG A 95 -6.55 -1.99 -15.40
N GLY A 96 -7.59 -1.38 -15.97
CA GLY A 96 -7.64 -1.06 -17.41
C GLY A 96 -7.89 -2.23 -18.36
N LEU A 97 -8.26 -3.42 -17.88
CA LEU A 97 -8.63 -4.53 -18.76
C LEU A 97 -10.04 -4.36 -19.33
N SER A 98 -10.15 -4.35 -20.66
CA SER A 98 -11.43 -4.31 -21.37
C SER A 98 -12.11 -5.68 -21.52
N ASN A 99 -11.40 -6.78 -21.21
CA ASN A 99 -11.90 -8.13 -21.42
C ASN A 99 -11.70 -9.01 -20.17
N ARG A 100 -12.82 -9.48 -19.60
CA ARG A 100 -12.85 -10.36 -18.42
C ARG A 100 -12.09 -11.67 -18.62
N LYS A 101 -12.12 -12.27 -19.82
CA LYS A 101 -11.39 -13.54 -20.08
C LYS A 101 -9.88 -13.36 -19.94
N ILE A 102 -9.37 -12.18 -20.32
CA ILE A 102 -7.97 -11.82 -20.14
C ILE A 102 -7.65 -11.70 -18.65
N GLY A 103 -8.51 -11.04 -17.87
CA GLY A 103 -8.36 -10.94 -16.41
C GLY A 103 -8.28 -12.31 -15.72
N VAL A 104 -9.16 -13.24 -16.08
CA VAL A 104 -9.13 -14.62 -15.54
C VAL A 104 -7.83 -15.33 -15.92
N LYS A 105 -7.40 -15.26 -17.19
CA LYS A 105 -6.15 -15.87 -17.64
C LYS A 105 -4.94 -15.30 -16.89
N ASN A 106 -4.89 -13.97 -16.74
CA ASN A 106 -3.82 -13.28 -16.03
C ASN A 106 -3.81 -13.65 -14.54
N GLY A 107 -4.98 -13.76 -13.91
CA GLY A 107 -5.12 -14.20 -12.51
C GLY A 107 -4.61 -15.62 -12.29
N ILE A 108 -4.95 -16.56 -13.18
CA ILE A 108 -4.43 -17.95 -13.12
C ILE A 108 -2.90 -17.95 -13.22
N SER A 109 -2.35 -17.17 -14.16
CA SER A 109 -0.89 -17.04 -14.31
C SER A 109 -0.22 -16.43 -13.07
N LEU A 110 -0.88 -15.48 -12.40
CA LEU A 110 -0.37 -14.88 -11.17
C LEU A 110 -0.32 -15.92 -10.03
N CYS A 111 -1.38 -16.72 -9.85
CA CYS A 111 -1.41 -17.77 -8.83
C CYS A 111 -0.35 -18.86 -9.06
N GLN A 112 -0.06 -19.19 -10.32
CA GLN A 112 0.95 -20.20 -10.68
C GLN A 112 2.39 -19.68 -10.49
N ASN A 113 2.59 -18.37 -10.49
CA ASN A 113 3.90 -17.78 -10.27
C ASN A 113 3.77 -16.40 -9.59
N PRO A 114 3.50 -16.38 -8.28
CA PRO A 114 3.25 -15.14 -7.56
C PRO A 114 4.49 -14.23 -7.48
N TYR A 115 5.69 -14.78 -7.73
CA TYR A 115 6.98 -14.08 -7.63
C TYR A 115 7.50 -13.51 -8.96
N LYS A 116 6.77 -13.66 -10.07
CA LYS A 116 7.22 -13.19 -11.39
C LYS A 116 7.35 -11.67 -11.51
N ASN A 117 6.72 -10.91 -10.61
CA ASN A 117 6.66 -9.44 -10.71
C ASN A 117 7.62 -8.68 -9.79
N GLY A 118 8.50 -9.34 -9.02
CA GLY A 118 9.52 -8.62 -8.28
C GLY A 118 10.36 -9.55 -7.42
N LYS A 119 11.69 -9.45 -7.52
CA LYS A 119 12.57 -10.04 -6.50
C LYS A 119 12.13 -9.46 -5.16
N GLN A 120 11.79 -10.33 -4.22
CA GLN A 120 11.43 -10.01 -2.85
C GLN A 120 12.59 -9.24 -2.20
N GLN A 121 12.57 -7.92 -2.30
CA GLN A 121 13.46 -7.04 -1.57
C GLN A 121 12.68 -6.55 -0.36
N ARG A 122 13.25 -6.74 0.83
CA ARG A 122 12.69 -6.40 2.15
C ARG A 122 11.92 -5.07 2.09
N ILE A 123 10.59 -5.13 2.19
CA ILE A 123 9.72 -3.95 2.20
C ILE A 123 9.37 -3.67 3.67
N HIS A 124 9.96 -2.62 4.24
CA HIS A 124 9.49 -2.01 5.48
C HIS A 124 9.09 -0.56 5.19
N LEU A 125 7.83 -0.38 4.79
CA LEU A 125 6.98 0.71 5.28
C LEU A 125 5.54 0.43 4.82
N CYS A 126 4.69 0.00 5.74
CA CYS A 126 3.25 -0.11 5.49
C CYS A 126 2.59 1.04 6.25
N LEU A 127 2.29 2.13 5.56
CA LEU A 127 1.56 3.27 6.12
C LEU A 127 0.08 3.10 5.82
N LEU A 128 -0.70 2.72 6.82
CA LEU A 128 -2.16 2.79 6.78
C LEU A 128 -2.66 3.77 7.84
N GLN A 129 -3.51 4.69 7.36
CA GLN A 129 -4.19 5.73 8.12
C GLN A 129 -5.02 5.15 9.27
N GLN A 130 -4.92 5.76 10.45
CA GLN A 130 -6.05 5.81 11.39
C GLN A 130 -5.94 7.02 12.32
N LEU A 131 -7.01 7.81 12.40
CA LEU A 131 -7.22 8.74 13.50
C LEU A 131 -8.07 8.05 14.56
N MET A 132 -7.53 8.01 15.78
CA MET A 132 -8.22 7.63 17.01
C MET A 132 -9.01 8.83 17.57
N ARG A 133 -10.34 8.68 17.71
CA ARG A 133 -11.22 9.11 18.82
C ARG A 133 -12.66 8.98 18.38
#